data_AF-A0A9W8KCX2-F1
#
_entry.id   AF-A0A9W8KCX2-F1
#
_cell.length_a   1.000
_cell.length_b   1.000
_cell.length_c   1.000
_cell.angle_alpha   90.00
_cell.angle_beta   90.00
_cell.angle_gamma   90.00
#
_symmetry.space_group_name_H-M   'P 1'
#
loop_
_entity.id
_entity.type
_entity.pdbx_description
1 polymer ?
#
loop_
_entity_poly.entity_id
_entity_poly.type
_entity_poly.pdbx_seq_one_letter_code
_entity_poly.pdbx_strand_id
1 'polypeptide(L)'
;MKAEPELRIVKGKDVKFSIDDLYAMKDSTSPWDGVRNFEARNIMRNLMKVGDKVLFYHSNCKTPGVAGTAIVVREGYPDYTAFDTKHPYYDAKSTDPNSPKWFM
;
A
#
# COMPACT_ATOMS: atom_id res chain seq x y z
N MET A 1 4.15 1.67 -7.87
CA MET A 1 3.37 1.81 -6.62
C MET A 1 2.44 3.00 -6.78
N LYS A 2 1.11 2.80 -6.78
CA LYS A 2 0.13 3.89 -7.01
C LYS A 2 -0.53 4.31 -5.70
N ALA A 3 -0.59 5.61 -5.43
CA ALA A 3 -1.25 6.17 -4.26
C ALA A 3 -2.02 7.46 -4.62
N GLU A 4 -2.96 7.85 -3.78
CA GLU A 4 -3.86 8.98 -4.02
C GLU A 4 -3.34 10.19 -3.23
N PRO A 5 -2.80 11.24 -3.87
CA PRO A 5 -2.23 12.38 -3.13
C PRO A 5 -3.30 13.38 -2.63
N GLU A 6 -4.53 13.27 -3.11
CA GLU A 6 -5.66 14.12 -2.73
C GLU A 6 -6.65 13.34 -1.84
N LEU A 7 -7.50 14.07 -1.11
CA LEU A 7 -8.51 13.51 -0.22
C LEU A 7 -9.40 12.51 -0.96
N ARG A 8 -9.49 11.28 -0.46
CA ARG A 8 -10.53 10.33 -0.88
C ARG A 8 -11.03 9.51 0.29
N ILE A 9 -12.35 9.43 0.42
CA ILE A 9 -13.00 8.65 1.47
C ILE A 9 -13.31 7.24 0.98
N VAL A 10 -12.77 6.24 1.67
CA VAL A 10 -13.11 4.82 1.53
C VAL A 10 -13.66 4.32 2.85
N LYS A 11 -14.89 3.80 2.87
CA LYS A 11 -15.59 3.33 4.08
C LYS A 11 -15.49 4.31 5.27
N GLY A 12 -15.63 5.61 5.00
CA GLY A 12 -15.60 6.65 6.04
C GLY A 12 -14.20 7.02 6.56
N LYS A 13 -13.13 6.57 5.90
CA LYS A 13 -11.74 6.92 6.22
C LYS A 13 -11.06 7.56 5.03
N ASP A 14 -10.27 8.61 5.28
CA ASP A 14 -9.40 9.19 4.26
C ASP A 14 -8.25 8.22 3.95
N VAL A 15 -7.99 8.01 2.66
CA VAL A 15 -6.91 7.16 2.15
C VAL A 15 -5.83 7.96 1.41
N LYS A 16 -5.82 9.29 1.58
CA LYS A 16 -4.78 10.17 1.05
C LYS A 16 -3.39 9.72 1.49
N PHE A 17 -2.51 9.51 0.51
CA PHE A 17 -1.09 9.27 0.71
C PHE A 17 -0.27 9.76 -0.50
N SER A 18 0.46 10.86 -0.32
CA SER A 18 1.34 11.45 -1.31
C SER A 18 2.80 11.02 -1.12
N ILE A 19 3.68 11.44 -2.04
CA ILE A 19 5.11 11.18 -1.90
C ILE A 19 5.72 12.04 -0.78
N ASP A 20 5.18 13.24 -0.56
CA ASP A 20 5.58 14.12 0.52
C ASP A 20 5.16 13.53 1.88
N ASP A 21 3.98 12.89 1.95
CA ASP A 21 3.54 12.15 3.13
C ASP A 21 4.53 11.00 3.43
N LEU A 22 4.96 10.22 2.43
CA LEU A 22 6.00 9.19 2.59
C LEU A 22 7.32 9.79 3.09
N TYR A 23 7.77 10.90 2.49
CA TYR A 23 9.03 11.54 2.85
C TYR A 23 9.02 12.03 4.31
N ALA A 24 7.88 12.55 4.78
CA ALA A 24 7.67 13.05 6.13
C ALA A 24 7.53 11.96 7.21
N MET A 25 7.33 10.70 6.82
CA MET A 25 7.31 9.59 7.77
C MET A 25 8.68 9.38 8.42
N LYS A 26 8.68 8.73 9.58
CA LYS A 26 9.91 8.30 10.23
C LYS A 26 10.73 7.44 9.25
N ASP A 27 12.01 7.80 9.08
CA ASP A 27 12.94 7.14 8.16
C ASP A 27 12.43 7.11 6.70
N SER A 28 11.53 8.03 6.33
CA SER A 28 10.84 8.08 5.03
C SER A 28 10.28 6.73 4.58
N THR A 29 9.78 5.95 5.54
CA THR A 29 9.37 4.55 5.36
C THR A 29 7.92 4.35 5.77
N SER A 30 7.16 3.68 4.90
CA SER A 30 5.77 3.29 5.14
C SER A 30 5.56 1.81 4.80
N PRO A 31 4.68 1.08 5.51
CA PRO A 31 4.03 -0.09 4.93
C PRO A 31 3.27 0.30 3.65
N TRP A 32 3.16 -0.63 2.70
CA TRP A 32 2.35 -0.45 1.49
C TRP A 32 1.08 -1.29 1.54
N ASP A 33 0.21 -0.96 2.49
CA ASP A 33 -0.99 -1.72 2.81
C ASP A 33 -2.14 -1.48 1.80
N GLY A 34 -3.27 -2.15 2.03
CA GLY A 34 -4.52 -1.87 1.30
C GLY A 34 -4.60 -2.47 -0.11
N VAL A 35 -3.58 -3.22 -0.55
CA VAL A 35 -3.62 -3.93 -1.84
C VAL A 35 -4.63 -5.07 -1.79
N ARG A 36 -5.71 -4.95 -2.56
CA ARG A 36 -6.81 -5.94 -2.67
C ARG A 36 -6.98 -6.52 -4.07
N ASN A 37 -5.92 -6.47 -4.87
CA ASN A 37 -5.83 -7.10 -6.19
C ASN A 37 -4.87 -8.31 -6.13
N PHE A 38 -5.29 -9.46 -6.65
CA PHE A 38 -4.51 -10.70 -6.56
C PHE A 38 -3.18 -10.65 -7.34
N GLU A 39 -3.16 -10.03 -8.51
CA GLU A 39 -1.96 -9.89 -9.32
C GLU A 39 -0.95 -8.94 -8.65
N ALA A 40 -1.41 -7.76 -8.23
CA ALA A 40 -0.58 -6.80 -7.52
C ALA A 40 0.01 -7.41 -6.23
N ARG A 41 -0.81 -8.13 -5.46
CA ARG A 41 -0.36 -8.90 -4.29
C ARG A 41 0.72 -9.91 -4.68
N ASN A 42 0.53 -10.68 -5.75
CA ASN A 42 1.51 -11.67 -6.19
C ASN A 42 2.84 -11.03 -6.60
N ILE A 43 2.80 -9.87 -7.26
CA ILE A 43 4.00 -9.10 -7.60
C ILE A 43 4.74 -8.69 -6.32
N MET A 44 4.03 -8.08 -5.36
CA MET A 44 4.65 -7.64 -4.10
C MET A 44 5.23 -8.80 -3.30
N ARG A 45 4.51 -9.90 -3.17
CA ARG A 45 4.94 -11.07 -2.39
C ARG A 45 6.07 -11.86 -3.06
N ASN A 46 5.95 -12.10 -4.36
CA ASN A 46 6.81 -13.09 -5.03
C ASN A 46 7.99 -12.44 -5.76
N LEU A 47 7.84 -11.20 -6.24
CA LEU A 47 8.80 -10.58 -7.16
C LEU A 47 9.60 -9.44 -6.53
N MET A 48 9.01 -8.65 -5.63
CA MET A 48 9.72 -7.53 -5.01
C MET A 48 10.75 -8.01 -3.99
N LYS A 49 11.96 -7.46 -4.09
CA LYS A 49 13.11 -7.73 -3.22
C LYS A 49 13.60 -6.47 -2.55
N VAL A 50 14.21 -6.62 -1.38
CA VAL A 50 14.86 -5.51 -0.70
C VAL A 50 15.91 -4.89 -1.62
N GLY A 51 15.87 -3.57 -1.77
CA GLY A 51 16.75 -2.81 -2.68
C GLY A 51 16.13 -2.54 -4.05
N ASP A 52 15.01 -3.17 -4.42
CA ASP A 52 14.33 -2.88 -5.68
C ASP A 52 13.86 -1.43 -5.72
N LYS A 53 14.11 -0.77 -6.85
CA LYS A 53 13.63 0.59 -7.11
C LYS A 53 12.24 0.53 -7.71
N VAL A 54 11.33 1.33 -7.17
CA VAL A 54 9.95 1.42 -7.63
C VAL A 54 9.60 2.87 -8.00
N LEU A 55 8.71 3.02 -8.98
CA LEU A 55 8.11 4.32 -9.29
C LEU A 55 6.95 4.57 -8.31
N PHE A 56 6.96 5.73 -7.66
CA PHE A 56 5.84 6.24 -6.87
C PHE A 56 4.95 7.07 -7.80
N TYR A 57 3.71 6.62 -8.00
CA TYR A 57 2.79 7.19 -8.96
C TYR A 57 1.58 7.78 -8.24
N HIS A 58 1.33 9.07 -8.45
CA HIS A 58 0.11 9.74 -8.02
C HIS A 58 -1.02 9.40 -8.97
N SER A 59 -2.07 8.78 -8.44
CA SER A 59 -3.28 8.41 -9.18
C SER A 59 -4.51 9.09 -8.60
N ASN A 60 -5.59 9.17 -9.38
CA ASN A 60 -6.87 9.73 -8.94
C ASN A 60 -6.75 11.16 -8.36
N CYS A 61 -5.97 12.00 -9.02
CA CYS A 61 -5.76 13.40 -8.66
C CYS A 61 -5.78 14.27 -9.93
N LYS A 62 -5.76 15.60 -9.78
CA LYS A 62 -5.78 16.53 -10.92
C LYS A 62 -4.57 16.37 -11.84
N THR A 63 -3.43 16.00 -11.29
CA THR A 63 -2.16 15.85 -12.02
C THR A 63 -1.58 14.45 -11.81
N PRO A 64 -2.10 13.41 -12.50
CA PRO A 64 -1.63 12.05 -12.34
C PRO A 64 -0.26 11.85 -13.01
N GLY A 65 0.62 11.08 -12.39
CA GLY A 65 1.96 10.86 -12.92
C GLY A 65 2.93 10.24 -11.94
N VAL A 66 4.15 9.98 -12.40
CA VAL A 66 5.25 9.57 -11.53
C VAL A 66 5.70 10.80 -10.73
N ALA A 67 5.48 10.76 -9.41
CA ALA A 67 5.87 11.83 -8.50
C ALA A 67 7.30 11.68 -7.98
N GLY A 68 7.86 10.46 -8.06
CA GLY A 68 9.25 10.18 -7.71
C GLY A 68 9.54 8.68 -7.68
N THR A 69 10.61 8.32 -6.98
CA THR A 69 11.06 6.94 -6.80
C THR A 69 11.09 6.56 -5.33
N ALA A 70 11.00 5.27 -5.04
CA ALA A 70 11.19 4.71 -3.71
C ALA A 70 11.98 3.40 -3.81
N ILE A 71 12.40 2.87 -2.67
CA ILE A 71 13.14 1.61 -2.57
C ILE A 71 12.36 0.67 -1.67
N VAL A 72 12.27 -0.60 -2.05
CA VAL A 72 11.70 -1.65 -1.20
C VAL A 72 12.67 -1.92 -0.05
N VAL A 73 12.23 -1.65 1.19
CA VAL A 73 13.05 -1.87 2.40
C VAL A 73 12.69 -3.16 3.14
N ARG A 74 11.61 -3.83 2.74
CA ARG A 74 11.14 -5.11 3.29
C ARG A 74 10.40 -5.90 2.22
N GLU A 75 10.68 -7.21 2.11
CA GLU A 75 9.94 -8.12 1.23
C GLU A 75 8.50 -8.32 1.72
N GLY A 76 7.62 -8.79 0.82
CA GLY A 76 6.19 -8.93 1.10
C GLY A 76 5.87 -9.74 2.36
N TYR A 77 5.05 -9.18 3.24
CA TYR A 77 4.61 -9.80 4.49
C TYR A 77 3.10 -9.64 4.69
N PRO A 78 2.47 -10.42 5.60
CA PRO A 78 1.01 -10.39 5.77
C PRO A 78 0.48 -8.98 6.06
N ASP A 79 -0.54 -8.57 5.29
CA ASP A 79 -1.19 -7.28 5.50
C ASP A 79 -2.13 -7.35 6.71
N TYR A 80 -1.65 -6.86 7.86
CA TYR A 80 -2.42 -6.86 9.11
C TYR A 80 -3.69 -6.00 9.05
N THR A 81 -3.76 -5.02 8.15
CA THR A 81 -4.93 -4.14 7.99
C THR A 81 -6.14 -4.88 7.43
N ALA A 82 -5.93 -6.05 6.80
CA ALA A 82 -7.02 -6.90 6.33
C ALA A 82 -7.89 -7.46 7.46
N PHE A 83 -7.36 -7.55 8.68
CA PHE A 83 -8.03 -8.09 9.85
C PHE A 83 -8.65 -7.01 10.76
N ASP A 84 -8.32 -5.74 10.54
CA ASP A 84 -8.86 -4.63 11.34
C ASP A 84 -10.22 -4.17 10.77
N THR A 85 -11.29 -4.50 11.49
CA THR A 85 -12.68 -4.12 11.16
C THR A 85 -12.92 -2.62 10.97
N LYS A 86 -12.05 -1.76 11.53
CA LYS A 86 -12.14 -0.29 11.41
C LYS A 86 -11.36 0.25 10.22
N HIS A 87 -10.54 -0.58 9.57
CA HIS A 87 -9.70 -0.18 8.45
C HIS A 87 -10.51 -0.12 7.15
N PRO A 88 -10.28 0.87 6.26
CA PRO A 88 -10.98 0.97 4.97
C PRO A 88 -10.84 -0.31 4.13
N TYR A 89 -9.72 -1.01 4.28
CA TYR A 89 -9.39 -2.22 3.52
C TYR A 89 -9.58 -3.53 4.29
N TYR A 90 -10.39 -3.53 5.37
CA TYR A 90 -10.86 -4.76 6.02
C TYR A 90 -11.45 -5.75 5.00
N ASP A 91 -11.08 -7.04 5.10
CA ASP A 91 -11.65 -8.14 4.33
C ASP A 91 -12.23 -9.19 5.28
N ALA A 92 -13.55 -9.24 5.41
CA ALA A 92 -14.25 -10.22 6.25
C ALA A 92 -14.00 -11.69 5.86
N LYS A 93 -13.48 -11.93 4.65
CA LYS A 93 -13.11 -13.27 4.18
C LYS A 93 -11.65 -13.64 4.51
N SER A 94 -10.87 -12.70 5.04
CA SER A 94 -9.52 -12.95 5.56
C SER A 94 -9.63 -13.33 7.03
N THR A 95 -9.95 -14.60 7.31
CA THR A 95 -10.31 -15.06 8.66
C THR A 95 -9.17 -15.70 9.45
N ASP A 96 -8.12 -16.17 8.77
CA ASP A 96 -7.00 -16.88 9.41
C ASP A 96 -5.68 -16.11 9.22
N PRO A 97 -5.10 -15.55 10.29
CA PRO A 97 -3.78 -14.91 10.26
C PRO A 97 -2.64 -15.84 9.86
N ASN A 98 -2.78 -17.16 10.06
CA ASN A 98 -1.78 -18.16 9.65
C ASN A 98 -1.86 -18.51 8.15
N SER A 99 -2.95 -18.12 7.49
CA SER A 99 -3.15 -18.26 6.04
C SER A 99 -3.61 -16.94 5.43
N PRO A 100 -2.77 -15.89 5.49
CA PRO A 100 -3.17 -14.54 5.12
C PRO A 100 -3.43 -14.42 3.62
N LYS A 101 -4.56 -13.82 3.26
CA LYS A 101 -4.94 -13.62 1.86
C LYS A 101 -4.19 -12.47 1.20
N TRP A 102 -3.83 -11.45 1.98
CA TRP A 102 -3.27 -10.18 1.53
C TRP A 102 -1.87 -9.95 2.10
N PHE A 103 -1.03 -9.29 1.30
CA PHE A 103 0.36 -9.00 1.60
C PHE A 103 0.65 -7.54 1.24
N MET A 104 1.57 -6.94 1.97
CA MET A 104 2.10 -5.59 1.79
C MET A 104 3.62 -5.60 1.70
#